data_AF-A0A2M7RUP2-F1
#
_entry.id   AF-A0A2M7RUP2-F1
#
_cell.length_a   1.000
_cell.length_b   1.000
_cell.length_c   1.000
_cell.angle_alpha   90.00
_cell.angle_beta   90.00
_cell.angle_gamma   90.00
#
_symmetry.space_group_name_H-M   'P 1'
#
loop_
_entity.id
_entity.type
_entity.pdbx_description
1 polymer ?
#
loop_
_entity_poly.entity_id
_entity_poly.type
_entity_poly.pdbx_seq_one_letter_code
_entity_poly.pdbx_strand_id
1 'polypeptide(L)'
;MDAKNNVLFDLIKSLTKTEKRFIKLNAQFHQGDKAYLKLFDAIEKQKKYDEKEILEQFKTEKFIIQFSVAKNYLQNFILKQLRNYHTESKANIICKNLLIDIEILYWKNQFKLAEKLVKKAEKIAQEYQFFLTLEELSNWENRIDNAQLRLNVKHSKTISNKHENNIKNYQAILEYKALINETQLLIKESEVIRDKN
;
A
#
# COMPACT_ATOMS: atom_id res chain seq x y z
N MET A 1 -8.95 19.84 21.79
CA MET A 1 -9.07 19.77 20.30
C MET A 1 -8.73 18.35 19.91
N ASP A 2 -9.76 17.54 19.66
CA ASP A 2 -9.62 16.10 19.52
C ASP A 2 -8.95 15.74 18.18
N ALA A 3 -7.73 15.22 18.26
CA ALA A 3 -6.91 14.81 17.11
C ALA A 3 -7.59 13.80 16.17
N LYS A 4 -8.64 13.10 16.65
CA LYS A 4 -9.43 12.15 15.87
C LYS A 4 -10.30 12.80 14.80
N ASN A 5 -10.68 14.07 14.97
CA ASN A 5 -11.63 14.73 14.07
C ASN A 5 -11.00 15.29 12.78
N ASN A 6 -9.67 15.40 12.70
CA ASN A 6 -9.01 16.00 11.52
C ASN A 6 -8.44 14.99 10.52
N VAL A 7 -8.33 13.69 10.84
CA VAL A 7 -7.62 12.72 9.98
C VAL A 7 -8.18 12.66 8.56
N LEU A 8 -9.51 12.64 8.40
CA LEU A 8 -10.14 12.63 7.08
C LEU A 8 -9.94 13.96 6.34
N PHE A 9 -10.01 15.08 7.04
CA PHE A 9 -9.75 16.40 6.47
C PHE A 9 -8.30 16.48 5.98
N ASP A 10 -7.34 16.11 6.81
CA ASP A 10 -5.91 16.12 6.49
C ASP A 10 -5.61 15.20 5.31
N LEU A 11 -6.22 14.01 5.27
CA LEU A 11 -6.14 13.11 4.12
C LEU A 11 -6.68 13.77 2.84
N ILE A 12 -7.85 14.39 2.87
CA ILE A 12 -8.42 15.06 1.69
C ILE A 12 -7.57 16.24 1.23
N LYS A 13 -6.93 16.95 2.18
CA LYS A 13 -6.04 18.09 1.90
C LYS A 13 -4.68 17.69 1.36
N SER A 14 -4.18 16.50 1.68
CA SER A 14 -2.91 16.00 1.15
C SER A 14 -3.01 15.52 -0.30
N LEU A 15 -4.22 15.24 -0.80
CA LEU A 15 -4.44 14.78 -2.17
C LEU A 15 -4.03 15.84 -3.21
N THR A 16 -3.28 15.40 -4.21
CA THR A 16 -2.96 16.15 -5.41
C THR A 16 -4.20 16.39 -6.28
N LYS A 17 -4.13 17.37 -7.19
CA LYS A 17 -5.23 17.65 -8.13
C LYS A 17 -5.61 16.43 -8.99
N THR A 18 -4.63 15.63 -9.38
CA THR A 18 -4.84 14.44 -10.22
C THR A 18 -5.47 13.30 -9.43
N GLU A 19 -5.04 13.05 -8.19
CA GLU A 19 -5.66 12.07 -7.30
C GLU A 19 -7.12 12.42 -7.02
N LYS A 20 -7.43 13.68 -6.71
CA LYS A 20 -8.81 14.14 -6.48
C LYS A 20 -9.68 13.93 -7.71
N ARG A 21 -9.17 14.27 -8.90
CA ARG A 21 -9.89 14.03 -10.17
C ARG A 21 -10.16 12.54 -10.36
N PHE A 22 -9.18 11.69 -10.12
CA PHE A 22 -9.32 10.24 -10.23
C PHE A 22 -10.37 9.70 -9.24
N ILE A 23 -10.33 10.12 -7.98
CA ILE A 23 -11.30 9.71 -6.95
C ILE A 23 -12.72 10.09 -7.35
N LYS A 24 -12.93 11.35 -7.77
CA LYS A 24 -14.27 11.84 -8.18
C LYS A 24 -14.79 11.11 -9.42
N LEU A 25 -13.93 10.87 -10.41
CA LEU A 25 -14.31 10.14 -11.62
C LEU A 25 -14.72 8.70 -11.30
N ASN A 26 -13.92 7.97 -10.53
CA ASN A 26 -14.21 6.58 -10.16
C ASN A 26 -15.45 6.44 -9.27
N ALA A 27 -15.74 7.43 -8.43
CA ALA A 27 -16.95 7.46 -7.63
C ALA A 27 -18.24 7.58 -8.48
N GLN A 28 -18.17 8.17 -9.68
CA GLN A 28 -19.35 8.28 -10.56
C GLN A 28 -19.85 6.92 -11.05
N PHE A 29 -18.93 5.95 -11.20
CA PHE A 29 -19.20 4.60 -11.68
C PHE A 29 -19.54 3.62 -10.55
N HIS A 30 -19.35 4.01 -9.29
CA HIS A 30 -19.67 3.15 -8.15
C HIS A 30 -21.19 3.13 -7.92
N GLN A 31 -21.79 1.94 -7.91
CA GLN A 31 -23.22 1.77 -7.61
C GLN A 31 -23.47 2.08 -6.12
N GLY A 32 -24.49 2.92 -5.85
CA GLY A 32 -24.88 3.31 -4.48
C GLY A 32 -25.18 4.80 -4.32
N ASP A 33 -25.53 5.20 -3.10
CA ASP A 33 -25.81 6.60 -2.75
C ASP A 33 -24.54 7.46 -2.86
N LYS A 34 -24.59 8.49 -3.71
CA LYS A 34 -23.48 9.42 -3.96
C LYS A 34 -23.30 10.46 -2.83
N ALA A 35 -24.01 10.31 -1.72
CA ALA A 35 -23.88 11.13 -0.51
C ALA A 35 -22.42 11.37 -0.07
N TYR A 36 -21.54 10.37 -0.15
CA TYR A 36 -20.14 10.51 0.26
C TYR A 36 -19.32 11.43 -0.66
N LEU A 37 -19.73 11.64 -1.92
CA LEU A 37 -19.11 12.64 -2.81
C LEU A 37 -19.46 14.06 -2.38
N LYS A 38 -20.71 14.31 -1.97
CA LYS A 38 -21.12 15.61 -1.41
C LYS A 38 -20.31 15.92 -0.15
N LEU A 39 -20.11 14.92 0.71
CA LEU A 39 -19.27 15.03 1.89
C LEU A 39 -17.80 15.32 1.54
N PHE A 40 -17.24 14.62 0.55
CA PHE A 40 -15.89 14.88 0.05
C PHE A 40 -15.73 16.33 -0.38
N ASP A 41 -16.65 16.83 -1.22
CA ASP A 41 -16.59 18.20 -1.75
C ASP A 41 -16.73 19.26 -0.64
N ALA A 42 -17.56 19.01 0.37
CA ALA A 42 -17.72 19.93 1.50
C ALA A 42 -16.43 20.01 2.34
N ILE A 43 -15.86 18.86 2.71
CA ILE A 43 -14.59 18.81 3.46
C ILE A 43 -13.45 19.41 2.63
N GLU A 44 -13.41 19.16 1.32
CA GLU A 44 -12.40 19.73 0.43
C GLU A 44 -12.43 21.26 0.42
N LYS A 45 -13.61 21.89 0.48
CA LYS A 45 -13.78 23.34 0.41
C LYS A 45 -13.38 24.06 1.69
N GLN A 46 -13.48 23.41 2.84
CA GLN A 46 -13.14 24.01 4.13
C GLN A 46 -11.66 24.39 4.23
N LYS A 47 -11.35 25.58 4.75
CA LYS A 47 -9.94 25.99 5.01
C LYS A 47 -9.40 25.38 6.30
N LYS A 48 -10.27 25.27 7.31
CA LYS A 48 -10.04 24.60 8.59
C LYS A 48 -11.23 23.68 8.81
N TYR A 49 -11.01 22.50 9.38
CA TYR A 49 -12.09 21.55 9.60
C TYR A 49 -13.11 22.11 10.59
N ASP A 50 -14.38 22.18 10.17
CA ASP A 50 -15.52 22.50 11.01
C ASP A 50 -16.64 21.47 10.77
N GLU A 51 -16.78 20.55 11.72
CA GLU A 51 -17.80 19.51 11.64
C GLU A 51 -19.22 20.08 11.75
N LYS A 52 -19.43 21.13 12.54
CA LYS A 52 -20.76 21.71 12.75
C LYS A 52 -21.29 22.35 11.47
N GLU A 53 -20.43 23.03 10.73
CA GLU A 53 -20.77 23.61 9.42
C GLU A 53 -21.27 22.53 8.45
N ILE A 54 -20.59 21.37 8.41
CA ILE A 54 -20.96 20.25 7.52
C ILE A 54 -22.30 19.65 7.96
N LEU A 55 -22.50 19.43 9.26
CA LEU A 55 -23.76 18.89 9.80
C LEU A 55 -24.95 19.80 9.48
N GLU A 56 -24.78 21.12 9.62
CA GLU A 56 -25.83 22.09 9.29
C GLU A 56 -26.12 22.14 7.79
N GLN A 57 -25.06 22.14 6.95
CA GLN A 57 -25.18 22.16 5.49
C GLN A 57 -26.01 20.98 4.96
N PHE A 58 -25.90 19.81 5.59
CA PHE A 58 -26.52 18.57 5.12
C PHE A 58 -27.60 18.02 6.08
N LYS A 59 -28.17 18.84 6.95
CA LYS A 59 -29.11 18.41 8.00
C LYS A 59 -30.32 17.57 7.51
N THR A 60 -30.69 17.69 6.25
CA THR A 60 -31.78 16.91 5.62
C THR A 60 -31.34 15.60 4.97
N GLU A 61 -30.04 15.36 4.87
CA GLU A 61 -29.46 14.18 4.22
C GLU A 61 -29.35 13.00 5.18
N LYS A 62 -29.71 11.80 4.70
CA LYS A 62 -29.75 10.58 5.53
C LYS A 62 -28.39 10.21 6.14
N PHE A 63 -27.29 10.51 5.45
CA PHE A 63 -25.95 10.16 5.91
C PHE A 63 -25.50 10.94 7.15
N ILE A 64 -26.13 12.08 7.45
CA ILE A 64 -25.83 12.89 8.65
C ILE A 64 -26.30 12.19 9.93
N ILE A 65 -27.36 11.38 9.86
CA ILE A 65 -27.84 10.58 10.99
C ILE A 65 -26.73 9.66 11.52
N GLN A 66 -25.87 9.16 10.63
CA GLN A 66 -24.72 8.33 10.96
C GLN A 66 -23.42 8.96 10.45
N PHE A 67 -23.19 10.24 10.77
CA PHE A 67 -22.08 11.01 10.22
C PHE A 67 -20.70 10.35 10.42
N SER A 68 -20.45 9.75 11.59
CA SER A 68 -19.21 9.01 11.85
C SER A 68 -19.02 7.82 10.90
N VAL A 69 -20.09 7.07 10.62
CA VAL A 69 -20.07 5.94 9.66
C VAL A 69 -19.81 6.45 8.25
N ALA A 70 -20.46 7.56 7.86
CA ALA A 70 -20.25 8.20 6.57
C ALA A 70 -18.79 8.67 6.39
N LYS A 71 -18.18 9.27 7.42
CA LYS A 71 -16.76 9.64 7.43
C LYS A 71 -15.84 8.43 7.25
N ASN A 72 -16.08 7.36 8.00
CA ASN A 72 -15.28 6.13 7.89
C ASN A 72 -15.41 5.47 6.52
N TYR A 73 -16.63 5.43 5.96
CA TYR A 73 -16.87 4.95 4.62
C TYR A 73 -16.09 5.77 3.58
N LEU A 74 -16.18 7.10 3.66
CA LEU A 74 -15.46 7.99 2.76
C LEU A 74 -13.94 7.81 2.86
N GLN A 75 -13.39 7.70 4.07
CA GLN A 75 -11.97 7.43 4.28
C GLN A 75 -11.54 6.13 3.60
N ASN A 76 -12.27 5.03 3.84
CA ASN A 76 -11.97 3.74 3.24
C ASN A 76 -12.09 3.77 1.71
N PHE A 77 -13.07 4.50 1.19
CA PHE A 77 -13.25 4.74 -0.23
C PHE A 77 -12.04 5.47 -0.81
N ILE A 78 -11.60 6.59 -0.21
CA ILE A 78 -10.42 7.35 -0.65
C ILE A 78 -9.18 6.44 -0.66
N LEU A 79 -8.94 5.69 0.41
CA LEU A 79 -7.80 4.77 0.49
C LEU A 79 -7.84 3.69 -0.60
N LYS A 80 -9.03 3.15 -0.91
CA LYS A 80 -9.21 2.21 -2.02
C LYS A 80 -8.87 2.85 -3.37
N GLN A 81 -9.36 4.06 -3.62
CA GLN A 81 -9.08 4.75 -4.88
C GLN A 81 -7.61 5.16 -5.01
N LEU A 82 -6.94 5.57 -3.91
CA LEU A 82 -5.51 5.84 -3.92
C LEU A 82 -4.69 4.59 -4.24
N ARG A 83 -5.06 3.43 -3.68
CA ARG A 83 -4.41 2.16 -4.06
C ARG A 83 -4.54 1.92 -5.56
N ASN A 84 -5.75 2.06 -6.11
CA ASN A 84 -6.00 1.90 -7.54
C ASN A 84 -5.22 2.89 -8.40
N TYR A 85 -5.13 4.15 -7.97
CA TYR A 85 -4.37 5.20 -8.66
C TYR A 85 -2.87 4.91 -8.70
N HIS A 86 -2.34 4.35 -7.61
CA HIS A 86 -0.90 4.09 -7.48
C HIS A 86 -0.46 2.69 -7.88
N THR A 87 -1.37 1.79 -8.28
CA THR A 87 -1.12 0.38 -8.64
C THR A 87 0.10 0.18 -9.53
N GLU A 88 0.34 1.08 -10.48
CA GLU A 88 1.44 1.01 -11.45
C GLU A 88 2.54 2.07 -11.23
N SER A 89 2.46 2.85 -10.15
CA SER A 89 3.32 4.03 -9.97
C SER A 89 4.56 3.77 -9.11
N LYS A 90 4.54 2.71 -8.29
CA LYS A 90 5.64 2.41 -7.35
C LYS A 90 6.06 0.95 -7.51
N ALA A 91 7.36 0.73 -7.73
CA ALA A 91 7.92 -0.62 -7.89
C ALA A 91 7.51 -1.59 -6.77
N ASN A 92 7.51 -1.14 -5.51
CA ASN A 92 7.08 -1.97 -4.38
C ASN A 92 5.59 -2.35 -4.46
N ILE A 93 4.71 -1.41 -4.86
CA ILE A 93 3.27 -1.70 -5.03
C ILE A 93 3.08 -2.71 -6.17
N ILE A 94 3.79 -2.54 -7.28
CA ILE A 94 3.75 -3.46 -8.41
C ILE A 94 4.20 -4.87 -7.98
N CYS A 95 5.33 -4.99 -7.27
CA CYS A 95 5.82 -6.27 -6.77
C CYS A 95 4.81 -6.95 -5.83
N LYS A 96 4.21 -6.21 -4.89
CA LYS A 96 3.20 -6.75 -3.97
C LYS A 96 1.96 -7.24 -4.71
N ASN A 97 1.49 -6.50 -5.71
CA ASN A 97 0.34 -6.91 -6.51
C ASN A 97 0.67 -8.17 -7.32
N LEU A 98 1.87 -8.26 -7.91
CA LEU A 98 2.32 -9.47 -8.61
C LEU A 98 2.39 -10.69 -7.68
N LEU A 99 2.86 -10.52 -6.44
CA LEU A 99 2.87 -11.59 -5.43
C LEU A 99 1.45 -12.09 -5.11
N ILE A 100 0.50 -11.17 -4.93
CA ILE A 100 -0.92 -11.52 -4.72
C ILE A 100 -1.45 -12.30 -5.94
N ASP A 101 -1.15 -11.85 -7.16
CA ASP A 101 -1.58 -12.53 -8.38
C ASP A 101 -0.95 -13.93 -8.52
N ILE A 102 0.33 -14.08 -8.18
CA ILE A 102 1.05 -15.36 -8.17
C ILE A 102 0.36 -16.34 -7.21
N GLU A 103 0.03 -15.91 -5.99
CA GLU A 103 -0.67 -16.73 -5.01
C GLU A 103 -2.04 -17.18 -5.52
N ILE A 104 -2.85 -16.26 -6.05
CA ILE A 104 -4.17 -16.57 -6.60
C ILE A 104 -4.05 -17.59 -7.74
N LEU A 105 -3.11 -17.38 -8.67
CA LEU A 105 -2.91 -18.29 -9.80
C LEU A 105 -2.41 -19.67 -9.37
N TYR A 106 -1.54 -19.72 -8.36
CA TYR A 106 -1.08 -20.98 -7.77
C TYR A 106 -2.26 -21.80 -7.24
N TRP A 107 -3.13 -21.19 -6.42
CA TRP A 107 -4.32 -21.88 -5.88
C TRP A 107 -5.34 -22.27 -6.95
N LYS A 108 -5.33 -21.59 -8.09
CA LYS A 108 -6.13 -21.96 -9.27
C LYS A 108 -5.46 -23.00 -10.18
N ASN A 109 -4.33 -23.58 -9.78
CA ASN A 109 -3.50 -24.51 -10.56
C ASN A 109 -3.01 -23.93 -11.90
N GLN A 110 -2.97 -22.59 -12.04
CA GLN A 110 -2.52 -21.89 -13.26
C GLN A 110 -1.00 -21.64 -13.23
N PHE A 111 -0.23 -22.72 -13.03
CA PHE A 111 1.21 -22.64 -12.73
C PHE A 111 2.05 -21.94 -13.80
N LYS A 112 1.77 -22.18 -15.09
CA LYS A 112 2.49 -21.51 -16.20
C LYS A 112 2.28 -20.00 -16.22
N LEU A 113 1.12 -19.52 -15.77
CA LEU A 113 0.86 -18.08 -15.66
C LEU A 113 1.55 -17.51 -14.42
N ALA A 114 1.48 -18.21 -13.29
CA ALA A 114 2.17 -17.83 -12.07
C ALA A 114 3.68 -17.68 -12.29
N GLU A 115 4.33 -18.62 -12.99
CA GLU A 115 5.76 -18.59 -13.31
C GLU A 115 6.16 -17.34 -14.13
N LYS A 116 5.31 -16.93 -15.10
CA LYS A 116 5.54 -15.70 -15.87
C LYS A 116 5.49 -14.46 -14.97
N LEU A 117 4.58 -14.44 -14.00
CA LEU A 117 4.48 -13.33 -13.05
C LEU A 117 5.66 -13.31 -12.07
N VAL A 118 6.15 -14.48 -11.62
CA VAL A 118 7.38 -14.60 -10.81
C VAL A 118 8.53 -13.91 -11.54
N LYS A 119 8.84 -14.29 -12.78
CA LYS A 119 9.94 -13.70 -13.57
C LYS A 119 9.80 -12.18 -13.74
N LYS A 120 8.57 -11.70 -13.96
CA LYS A 120 8.29 -10.25 -14.03
C LYS A 120 8.59 -9.56 -12.71
N ALA A 121 8.10 -10.10 -11.60
CA ALA A 121 8.29 -9.54 -10.27
C ALA A 121 9.76 -9.56 -9.85
N GLU A 122 10.51 -10.61 -10.20
CA GLU A 122 11.94 -10.74 -9.92
C GLU A 122 12.76 -9.63 -10.59
N LYS A 123 12.50 -9.35 -11.86
CA LYS A 123 13.19 -8.28 -12.58
C LYS A 123 13.04 -6.93 -11.87
N ILE A 124 11.82 -6.61 -11.45
CA ILE A 124 11.52 -5.38 -10.71
C ILE A 124 12.20 -5.41 -9.33
N ALA A 125 12.08 -6.51 -8.60
CA ALA A 125 12.66 -6.63 -7.27
C ALA A 125 14.20 -6.61 -7.28
N GLN A 126 14.85 -7.10 -8.33
CA GLN A 126 16.30 -7.00 -8.53
C GLN A 126 16.72 -5.55 -8.81
N GLU A 127 16.04 -4.88 -9.74
CA GLU A 127 16.31 -3.48 -10.10
C GLU A 127 16.23 -2.56 -8.88
N TYR A 128 15.26 -2.78 -7.99
CA TYR A 128 15.04 -1.97 -6.79
C TYR A 128 15.61 -2.58 -5.50
N GLN A 129 16.39 -3.66 -5.59
CA GLN A 129 17.04 -4.31 -4.45
C GLN A 129 16.08 -4.73 -3.32
N PHE A 130 14.87 -5.19 -3.67
CA PHE A 130 13.89 -5.69 -2.71
C PHE A 130 14.19 -7.14 -2.31
N PHE A 131 15.27 -7.34 -1.56
CA PHE A 131 15.77 -8.69 -1.23
C PHE A 131 14.77 -9.58 -0.48
N LEU A 132 13.93 -9.03 0.40
CA LEU A 132 12.85 -9.80 1.05
C LEU A 132 11.81 -10.30 0.03
N THR A 133 11.45 -9.45 -0.94
CA THR A 133 10.57 -9.82 -2.04
C THR A 133 11.23 -10.86 -2.95
N LEU A 134 12.54 -10.77 -3.22
CA LEU A 134 13.27 -11.78 -3.97
C LEU A 134 13.28 -13.14 -3.28
N GLU A 135 13.38 -13.15 -1.96
CA GLU A 135 13.27 -14.37 -1.16
C GLU A 135 11.86 -14.97 -1.23
N GLU A 136 10.83 -14.15 -1.10
CA GLU A 136 9.44 -14.59 -1.24
C GLU A 136 9.15 -15.15 -2.64
N LEU A 137 9.65 -14.49 -3.69
CA LEU A 137 9.54 -14.96 -5.08
C LEU A 137 10.25 -16.29 -5.30
N SER A 138 11.44 -16.47 -4.72
CA SER A 138 12.17 -17.75 -4.78
C SER A 138 11.41 -18.88 -4.08
N ASN A 139 10.70 -18.57 -2.99
CA ASN A 139 9.81 -19.53 -2.34
C ASN A 139 8.60 -19.90 -3.21
N TRP A 140 8.00 -18.92 -3.89
CA TRP A 140 6.91 -19.17 -4.84
C TRP A 140 7.36 -19.99 -6.05
N GLU A 141 8.53 -19.70 -6.62
CA GLU A 141 9.16 -20.48 -7.71
C GLU A 141 9.28 -21.95 -7.31
N ASN A 142 9.89 -22.23 -6.15
CA ASN A 142 9.99 -23.58 -5.62
C ASN A 142 8.62 -24.25 -5.42
N ARG A 143 7.61 -23.53 -4.89
CA ARG A 143 6.26 -24.09 -4.70
C ARG A 143 5.62 -24.48 -6.03
N ILE A 144 5.72 -23.61 -7.04
CA ILE A 144 5.20 -23.83 -8.38
C ILE A 144 5.89 -25.04 -9.01
N ASP A 145 7.21 -25.11 -8.95
CA ASP A 145 8.00 -26.23 -9.48
C ASP A 145 7.62 -27.54 -8.79
N ASN A 146 7.55 -27.57 -7.46
CA ASN A 146 7.13 -28.76 -6.72
C ASN A 146 5.70 -29.19 -7.07
N ALA A 147 4.78 -28.25 -7.29
CA ALA A 147 3.41 -28.57 -7.70
C ALA A 147 3.36 -29.17 -9.10
N GLN A 148 4.11 -28.60 -10.06
CA GLN A 148 4.25 -29.15 -11.41
C GLN A 148 4.97 -30.50 -11.44
N LEU A 149 5.97 -30.70 -10.57
CA LEU A 149 6.70 -31.96 -10.41
C LEU A 149 5.83 -33.05 -9.78
N ARG A 150 4.96 -32.72 -8.82
CA ARG A 150 3.97 -33.68 -8.28
C ARG A 150 2.99 -34.15 -9.36
N LEU A 151 2.69 -33.30 -10.34
CA LEU A 151 1.90 -33.68 -11.51
C LEU A 151 2.69 -34.54 -12.52
N ASN A 152 4.02 -34.41 -12.54
CA ASN A 152 4.93 -35.10 -13.46
C ASN A 152 5.96 -35.93 -12.67
N VAL A 153 5.57 -37.12 -12.22
CA VAL A 153 6.35 -37.99 -11.31
C VAL A 153 7.77 -38.31 -11.84
N LYS A 154 8.77 -37.48 -11.52
CA LYS A 154 10.21 -37.81 -11.42
C LYS A 154 11.02 -36.66 -10.77
N HIS A 155 11.98 -37.04 -9.92
CA HIS A 155 12.76 -36.18 -9.02
C HIS A 155 14.00 -35.53 -9.67
N SER A 156 14.36 -34.30 -9.25
CA SER A 156 15.55 -34.00 -8.40
C SER A 156 15.48 -32.55 -7.88
N LYS A 157 15.96 -32.30 -6.65
CA LYS A 157 15.95 -30.99 -5.98
C LYS A 157 17.37 -30.43 -6.03
N THR A 158 17.55 -29.28 -6.66
CA THR A 158 18.74 -28.43 -6.45
C THR A 158 18.31 -27.30 -5.51
N ILE A 159 18.80 -27.31 -4.27
CA ILE A 159 18.65 -26.16 -3.37
C ILE A 159 19.54 -25.04 -3.94
N SER A 160 18.92 -23.94 -4.36
CA SER A 160 19.61 -22.84 -5.03
C SER A 160 20.30 -21.92 -4.03
N ASN A 161 21.60 -21.62 -4.25
CA ASN A 161 22.40 -20.63 -3.49
C ASN A 161 21.80 -19.20 -3.48
N LYS A 162 20.77 -18.95 -4.29
CA LYS A 162 20.04 -17.69 -4.39
C LYS A 162 19.40 -17.27 -3.05
N HIS A 163 18.84 -18.21 -2.29
CA HIS A 163 18.21 -17.93 -0.99
C HIS A 163 19.20 -17.37 0.03
N GLU A 164 20.36 -18.02 0.15
CA GLU A 164 21.40 -17.60 1.09
C GLU A 164 21.91 -16.18 0.77
N ASN A 165 22.10 -15.87 -0.51
CA ASN A 165 22.50 -14.53 -0.96
C ASN A 165 21.42 -13.47 -0.69
N ASN A 166 20.15 -13.77 -0.92
CA ASN A 166 19.05 -12.84 -0.64
C ASN A 166 18.97 -12.50 0.85
N ILE A 167 19.08 -13.51 1.71
CA ILE A 167 19.04 -13.34 3.18
C ILE A 167 20.23 -12.50 3.65
N LYS A 168 21.46 -12.82 3.22
CA LYS A 168 22.66 -12.06 3.57
C LYS A 168 22.57 -10.60 3.16
N ASN A 169 22.13 -10.33 1.92
CA ASN A 169 21.98 -8.95 1.43
C ASN A 169 20.89 -8.19 2.21
N TYR A 170 19.80 -8.87 2.57
CA TYR A 170 18.75 -8.26 3.39
C TYR A 170 19.27 -7.90 4.80
N GLN A 171 20.05 -8.77 5.44
CA GLN A 171 20.68 -8.52 6.73
C GLN A 171 21.60 -7.29 6.66
N ALA A 172 22.45 -7.20 5.63
CA ALA A 172 23.34 -6.04 5.45
C ALA A 172 22.57 -4.72 5.31
N ILE A 173 21.42 -4.71 4.63
CA ILE A 173 20.56 -3.52 4.55
C ILE A 173 19.97 -3.15 5.91
N LEU A 174 19.57 -4.13 6.72
CA LEU A 174 19.02 -3.87 8.05
C LEU A 174 20.07 -3.27 8.97
N GLU A 175 21.29 -3.79 8.94
CA GLU A 175 22.43 -3.25 9.71
C GLU A 175 22.73 -1.80 9.31
N TYR A 176 22.79 -1.51 8.00
CA TYR A 176 23.00 -0.15 7.50
C TYR A 176 21.89 0.81 7.97
N LYS A 177 20.63 0.39 7.95
CA LYS A 177 19.50 1.20 8.43
C LYS A 177 19.57 1.46 9.94
N ALA A 178 19.98 0.45 10.72
CA ALA A 178 20.13 0.61 12.17
C ALA A 178 21.18 1.69 12.48
N LEU A 179 22.33 1.66 11.79
CA LEU A 179 23.40 2.64 11.95
C LEU A 179 22.96 4.06 11.58
N ILE A 180 22.18 4.24 10.50
CA ILE A 180 21.61 5.54 10.14
C ILE A 180 20.71 6.07 11.26
N ASN A 181 19.82 5.22 11.78
CA ASN A 181 18.89 5.64 12.82
C ASN A 181 19.63 6.05 14.10
N GLU A 182 20.65 5.30 14.49
CA GLU A 182 21.53 5.63 15.62
C GLU A 182 22.25 6.96 15.40
N THR A 183 22.82 7.17 14.22
CA THR A 183 23.47 8.44 13.86
C THR A 183 22.49 9.62 13.92
N GLN A 184 21.26 9.45 13.43
CA GLN A 184 20.23 10.48 13.48
C GLN A 184 19.80 10.82 14.91
N LEU A 185 19.76 9.84 15.82
CA LEU A 185 19.48 10.06 17.23
C LEU A 185 20.61 10.85 17.89
N LEU A 186 21.86 10.45 17.67
CA LEU A 186 23.04 11.16 18.20
C LEU A 186 23.11 12.61 17.71
N ILE A 187 22.79 12.87 16.44
CA ILE A 187 22.73 14.24 15.90
C ILE A 187 21.68 15.06 16.65
N LYS A 188 20.44 14.54 16.78
CA LYS A 188 19.37 15.25 17.50
C LYS A 188 19.74 15.52 18.96
N GLU A 189 20.36 14.57 19.64
CA GLU A 189 20.83 14.76 21.02
C GLU A 189 21.91 15.85 21.10
N SER A 190 22.83 15.89 20.14
CA SER A 190 23.86 16.93 20.07
C SER A 190 23.31 18.33 19.78
N GLU A 191 22.28 18.44 18.92
CA GLU A 191 21.57 19.70 18.64
C GLU A 191 20.86 20.22 19.88
N VAL A 192 20.17 19.35 20.63
CA VAL A 192 19.50 19.71 21.89
C VAL A 192 20.48 20.20 22.97
N ILE A 193 21.70 19.64 23.02
CA ILE A 193 22.74 20.12 23.94
C ILE A 193 23.27 21.49 23.51
N ARG A 194 23.44 21.71 22.20
CA ARG A 194 23.92 22.98 21.64
C ARG A 194 22.93 24.12 21.86
N ASP A 195 21.63 23.86 21.78
CA ASP A 195 20.59 24.87 22.00
C ASP A 195 20.40 25.24 23.49
N LYS A 196 21.00 24.49 24.42
CA LYS A 196 20.93 24.72 25.87
C LYS A 196 22.12 25.51 26.45
N ASN A 197 23.18 25.72 25.68
CA ASN A 197 24.39 26.47 26.07
C ASN A 197 24.44 27.81 25.32
#